data_AF-A0A2G8MXZ2-F1
#
_entry.id   AF-A0A2G8MXZ2-F1
#
_cell.length_a   1.000
_cell.length_b   1.000
_cell.length_c   1.000
_cell.angle_alpha   90.00
_cell.angle_beta   90.00
_cell.angle_gamma   90.00
#
_symmetry.space_group_name_H-M   'P 1'
#
loop_
_entity.id
_entity.type
_entity.pdbx_description
1 polymer ?
#
loop_
_entity_poly.entity_id
_entity_poly.type
_entity_poly.pdbx_seq_one_letter_code
_entity_poly.pdbx_strand_id
1 'polypeptide(L)'
;MLACTEALDATVTIECQELNTSVASIQVGRYTAKLQRDLETGAVCFPHAERIPEGGIEALGIFTVPISHPDVAPERLKQARSEDSYLSRWWFNPGSREPGPWLIFPDNNSRSAFRPFIWAISQPYGQPQPKLSGLRLALSLATTEERYAALSAAADHLVAHPEDDDWFLLEAIVENLGHLPLSGLDVWRVFSTKPRAMIMALLHCEGFAGKLAGRVSEELPYEWLLGSPADWVACVRTLQSFWLAEGRTKGVARTLLECRSSMEIAQPGLLLAIDLARHLVVVADDRSAKTLITSPKSLLVQQQHILNEPKGSSFHTLLRRDDDEWPSLLKHEIAAFLNTSAVREFFDPFTLDRRDYKWSVIGFPIWLGFEVAQDRSYQWLANTERLHALRLYRDFDREWFDTAYRLGQILAFSTDSAVLN
;
A
#
# COMPACT_ATOMS: atom_id res chain seq x y z
N MET A 1 4.62 8.44 -9.01
CA MET A 1 5.12 7.80 -10.24
C MET A 1 5.92 6.52 -9.96
N LEU A 2 7.03 6.56 -9.22
CA LEU A 2 7.77 5.32 -8.84
C LEU A 2 6.94 4.36 -7.98
N ALA A 3 6.04 4.87 -7.15
CA ALA A 3 5.09 4.06 -6.36
C ALA A 3 4.04 3.30 -7.17
N CYS A 4 3.89 3.61 -8.47
CA CYS A 4 2.91 2.98 -9.35
C CYS A 4 3.49 1.78 -10.11
N THR A 5 4.79 1.53 -10.01
CA THR A 5 5.48 0.44 -10.72
C THR A 5 6.10 -0.55 -9.75
N GLU A 6 6.12 -1.81 -10.15
CA GLU A 6 6.79 -2.86 -9.40
C GLU A 6 8.28 -3.02 -9.77
N ALA A 7 8.74 -2.34 -10.81
CA ALA A 7 10.13 -2.41 -11.24
C ALA A 7 11.06 -1.76 -10.21
N LEU A 8 11.83 -2.58 -9.50
CA LEU A 8 12.75 -2.15 -8.43
C LEU A 8 13.83 -1.18 -8.89
N ASP A 9 14.23 -1.30 -10.15
CA ASP A 9 15.27 -0.47 -10.77
C ASP A 9 14.66 0.65 -11.65
N ALA A 10 13.36 0.92 -11.50
CA ALA A 10 12.72 2.03 -12.19
C ALA A 10 13.37 3.35 -11.78
N THR A 11 13.56 4.23 -12.77
CA THR A 11 14.02 5.59 -12.56
C THR A 11 13.09 6.56 -13.27
N VAL A 12 13.00 7.78 -12.75
CA VAL A 12 12.27 8.89 -13.36
C VAL A 12 13.28 10.00 -13.62
N THR A 13 13.21 10.58 -14.81
CA THR A 13 14.00 11.76 -15.15
C THR A 13 13.16 13.01 -14.88
N ILE A 14 13.68 13.91 -14.06
CA ILE A 14 13.12 15.23 -13.82
C ILE A 14 13.93 16.20 -14.67
N GLU A 15 13.29 16.85 -15.63
CA GLU A 15 13.91 17.84 -16.51
C GLU A 15 13.38 19.23 -16.18
N CYS A 16 14.28 20.20 -16.01
CA CYS A 16 13.96 21.61 -15.96
C CYS A 16 14.09 22.17 -17.38
N GLN A 17 12.99 22.69 -17.92
CA GLN A 17 12.96 23.26 -19.27
C GLN A 17 12.77 24.77 -19.21
N GLU A 18 13.60 25.48 -19.98
CA GLU A 18 13.44 26.92 -20.24
C GLU A 18 13.25 27.10 -21.75
N LEU A 19 12.14 27.74 -22.16
CA LEU A 19 11.80 27.96 -23.57
C LEU A 19 11.83 26.68 -24.43
N ASN A 20 11.30 25.56 -23.90
CA ASN A 20 11.34 24.22 -24.52
C ASN A 20 12.75 23.62 -24.69
N THR A 21 13.75 24.13 -23.99
CA THR A 21 15.11 23.58 -23.96
C THR A 21 15.39 23.00 -22.58
N SER A 22 15.84 21.74 -22.52
CA SER A 22 16.23 21.11 -21.25
C SER A 22 17.53 21.75 -20.74
N VAL A 23 17.45 22.45 -19.61
CA VAL A 23 18.57 23.19 -19.00
C VAL A 23 19.28 22.34 -17.93
N ALA A 24 18.52 21.46 -17.28
CA ALA A 24 19.05 20.53 -16.30
C ALA A 24 18.18 19.26 -16.25
N SER A 25 18.82 18.11 -15.99
CA SER A 25 18.12 16.85 -15.78
C SER A 25 18.67 16.14 -14.56
N ILE A 26 17.79 15.62 -13.71
CA ILE A 26 18.13 14.77 -12.57
C ILE A 26 17.44 13.42 -12.75
N GLN A 27 18.21 12.34 -12.65
CA GLN A 27 17.65 10.99 -12.62
C GLN A 27 17.41 10.56 -11.19
N VAL A 28 16.17 10.22 -10.87
CA VAL A 28 15.73 9.80 -9.54
C VAL A 28 15.39 8.31 -9.57
N GLY A 29 16.04 7.53 -8.71
CA GLY A 29 15.77 6.11 -8.50
C GLY A 29 15.50 5.80 -7.03
N ARG A 30 15.08 4.57 -6.73
CA ARG A 30 14.85 4.12 -5.34
C ARG A 30 16.13 3.90 -4.55
N TYR A 31 17.20 3.52 -5.25
CA TYR A 31 18.50 3.18 -4.68
C TYR A 31 19.61 3.91 -5.44
N THR A 32 20.66 4.29 -4.72
CA THR A 32 21.83 4.99 -5.30
C THR A 32 22.76 4.03 -6.05
N ALA A 33 22.81 2.76 -5.63
CA ALA A 33 23.79 1.78 -6.11
C ALA A 33 23.29 0.32 -6.00
N LYS A 34 24.05 -0.63 -6.56
CA LYS A 34 23.87 -2.08 -6.52
C LYS A 34 25.18 -2.79 -6.16
N LEU A 35 25.18 -3.47 -5.03
CA LEU A 35 26.30 -4.34 -4.66
C LEU A 35 26.35 -5.61 -5.51
N GLN A 36 27.55 -6.18 -5.63
CA GLN A 36 27.81 -7.46 -6.29
C GLN A 36 28.35 -8.49 -5.31
N ARG A 37 28.16 -9.76 -5.64
CA ARG A 37 28.70 -10.91 -4.90
C ARG A 37 30.07 -11.23 -5.49
N ASP A 38 31.08 -11.19 -4.64
CA ASP A 38 32.42 -11.69 -4.95
C ASP A 38 32.45 -13.18 -4.54
N LEU A 39 32.16 -14.06 -5.51
CA LEU A 39 32.04 -15.50 -5.27
C LEU A 39 33.38 -16.15 -4.91
N GLU A 40 34.50 -15.56 -5.32
CA GLU A 40 35.85 -16.07 -5.04
C GLU A 40 36.22 -15.85 -3.58
N THR A 41 35.92 -14.66 -3.05
CA THR A 41 36.27 -14.29 -1.67
C THR A 41 35.14 -14.53 -0.67
N GLY A 42 33.90 -14.71 -1.14
CA GLY A 42 32.73 -14.79 -0.28
C GLY A 42 32.36 -13.45 0.35
N ALA A 43 32.67 -12.34 -0.32
CA ALA A 43 32.39 -10.98 0.11
C ALA A 43 31.32 -10.30 -0.78
N VAL A 44 30.83 -9.15 -0.33
CA VAL A 44 30.05 -8.22 -1.16
C VAL A 44 30.86 -6.95 -1.41
N CYS A 45 30.72 -6.36 -2.60
CA CYS A 45 31.49 -5.18 -2.99
C CYS A 45 30.69 -4.25 -3.90
N PHE A 46 31.09 -2.98 -3.95
CA PHE A 46 30.63 -2.07 -4.98
C PHE A 46 31.29 -2.40 -6.32
N PRO A 47 30.56 -2.36 -7.44
CA PRO A 47 31.15 -2.42 -8.76
C PRO A 47 32.11 -1.24 -8.94
N HIS A 48 33.17 -1.43 -9.73
CA HIS A 48 34.23 -0.42 -9.94
C HIS A 48 33.73 0.93 -10.52
N ALA A 49 32.51 0.99 -11.07
CA ALA A 49 31.96 2.14 -11.78
C ALA A 49 30.72 2.78 -11.12
N GLU A 50 30.30 2.34 -9.93
CA GLU A 50 29.11 2.90 -9.28
C GLU A 50 29.41 4.10 -8.38
N ARG A 51 28.43 5.00 -8.29
CA ARG A 51 28.47 6.14 -7.37
C ARG A 51 28.44 5.64 -5.93
N ILE A 52 29.44 6.08 -5.17
CA ILE A 52 29.49 5.91 -3.72
C ILE A 52 28.36 6.73 -3.08
N PRO A 53 27.65 6.22 -2.06
CA PRO A 53 26.62 6.97 -1.34
C PRO A 53 27.14 8.29 -0.73
N GLU A 54 26.27 9.29 -0.65
CA GLU A 54 26.55 10.54 0.08
C GLU A 54 26.84 10.23 1.57
N GLY A 55 27.92 10.78 2.11
CA GLY A 55 28.43 10.45 3.46
C GLY A 55 29.61 9.48 3.48
N GLY A 56 29.94 8.87 2.33
CA GLY A 56 31.11 8.01 2.18
C GLY A 56 30.90 6.57 2.68
N ILE A 57 31.76 5.66 2.22
CA ILE A 57 31.61 4.23 2.47
C ILE A 57 31.80 3.84 3.96
N GLU A 58 32.55 4.64 4.70
CA GLU A 58 32.87 4.37 6.11
C GLU A 58 31.65 4.43 7.04
N ALA A 59 30.63 5.20 6.67
CA ALA A 59 29.38 5.31 7.41
C ALA A 59 28.35 4.21 7.08
N LEU A 60 28.60 3.41 6.03
CA LEU A 60 27.63 2.43 5.53
C LEU A 60 27.58 1.17 6.41
N GLY A 61 26.50 1.02 7.18
CA GLY A 61 26.16 -0.26 7.81
C GLY A 61 25.56 -1.23 6.78
N ILE A 62 26.19 -2.39 6.61
CA ILE A 62 25.64 -3.50 5.81
C ILE A 62 25.24 -4.63 6.75
N PHE A 63 24.01 -5.10 6.61
CA PHE A 63 23.43 -6.14 7.44
C PHE A 63 23.03 -7.34 6.59
N THR A 64 22.91 -8.50 7.25
CA THR A 64 22.35 -9.69 6.66
C THR A 64 21.45 -10.46 7.62
N VAL A 65 20.43 -11.13 7.08
CA VAL A 65 19.54 -12.03 7.82
C VAL A 65 19.03 -13.14 6.91
N PRO A 66 18.78 -14.38 7.38
CA PRO A 66 18.03 -15.36 6.60
C PRO A 66 16.60 -14.85 6.39
N ILE A 67 16.14 -14.72 5.14
CA ILE A 67 14.81 -14.13 4.90
C ILE A 67 13.67 -15.04 5.38
N SER A 68 13.91 -16.34 5.53
CA SER A 68 12.98 -17.29 6.15
C SER A 68 12.94 -17.19 7.68
N HIS A 69 13.88 -16.45 8.28
CA HIS A 69 13.99 -16.22 9.73
C HIS A 69 14.16 -14.73 10.05
N PRO A 70 13.17 -13.87 9.69
CA PRO A 70 13.24 -12.44 9.96
C PRO A 70 13.18 -12.12 11.46
N ASP A 71 12.78 -13.08 12.29
CA ASP A 71 12.76 -13.08 13.75
C ASP A 71 14.15 -13.16 14.40
N VAL A 72 15.18 -13.54 13.64
CA VAL A 72 16.57 -13.49 14.09
C VAL A 72 17.13 -12.08 13.88
N ALA A 73 17.82 -11.56 14.89
CA ALA A 73 18.45 -10.25 14.82
C ALA A 73 19.43 -10.17 13.62
N PRO A 74 19.34 -9.14 12.76
CA PRO A 74 20.25 -8.98 11.64
C PRO A 74 21.72 -8.87 12.06
N GLU A 75 22.59 -9.58 11.35
CA GLU A 75 24.03 -9.56 11.58
C GLU A 75 24.68 -8.44 10.76
N ARG A 76 25.50 -7.59 11.40
CA ARG A 76 26.30 -6.59 10.69
C ARG A 76 27.52 -7.23 10.02
N LEU A 77 27.64 -7.07 8.70
CA LEU A 77 28.82 -7.53 7.96
C LEU A 77 30.05 -6.68 8.29
N LYS A 78 31.19 -7.35 8.46
CA LYS A 78 32.47 -6.69 8.74
C LYS A 78 33.09 -6.19 7.45
N GLN A 79 33.45 -4.91 7.41
CA GLN A 79 34.18 -4.34 6.30
C GLN A 79 35.57 -4.98 6.19
N ALA A 80 35.93 -5.47 5.02
CA ALA A 80 37.25 -5.97 4.70
C ALA A 80 38.16 -4.78 4.40
N ARG A 81 39.07 -4.45 5.33
CA ARG A 81 40.13 -3.49 5.07
C ARG A 81 41.24 -4.21 4.30
N SER A 82 41.43 -3.83 3.04
CA SER A 82 42.58 -4.23 2.23
C SER A 82 43.41 -2.98 2.01
N GLU A 83 44.72 -3.05 2.29
CA GLU A 83 45.65 -1.93 2.12
C GLU A 83 45.81 -1.50 0.64
N ASP A 84 45.44 -2.38 -0.31
CA ASP A 84 45.67 -2.22 -1.75
C ASP A 84 44.39 -2.11 -2.61
N SER A 85 43.21 -2.01 -1.99
CA SER A 85 41.92 -2.09 -2.72
C SER A 85 41.11 -0.81 -2.59
N TYR A 86 41.00 -0.06 -3.70
CA TYR A 86 39.99 0.98 -3.88
C TYR A 86 38.53 0.46 -3.78
N LEU A 87 38.34 -0.87 -3.79
CA LEU A 87 37.04 -1.50 -3.62
C LEU A 87 36.76 -1.75 -2.14
N SER A 88 35.74 -1.08 -1.62
CA SER A 88 35.19 -1.42 -0.31
C SER A 88 34.44 -2.74 -0.38
N ARG A 89 34.84 -3.66 0.48
CA ARG A 89 34.34 -5.04 0.56
C ARG A 89 33.77 -5.30 1.96
N TRP A 90 32.80 -6.21 2.06
CA TRP A 90 32.26 -6.70 3.33
C TRP A 90 32.17 -8.21 3.34
N TRP A 91 32.66 -8.84 4.40
CA TRP A 91 32.70 -10.30 4.52
C TRP A 91 31.32 -10.86 4.79
N PHE A 92 30.81 -11.68 3.87
CA PHE A 92 29.57 -12.43 4.04
C PHE A 92 29.84 -13.87 4.51
N ASN A 93 30.93 -14.49 4.06
CA ASN A 93 31.38 -15.84 4.45
C ASN A 93 30.30 -16.93 4.21
N PRO A 94 29.96 -17.23 2.94
CA PRO A 94 28.87 -18.15 2.61
C PRO A 94 29.07 -19.57 3.17
N GLY A 95 30.32 -20.03 3.34
CA GLY A 95 30.63 -21.36 3.85
C GLY A 95 30.35 -21.59 5.34
N SER A 96 30.14 -20.52 6.12
CA SER A 96 29.80 -20.62 7.56
C SER A 96 28.32 -20.35 7.84
N ARG A 97 27.50 -20.24 6.80
CA ARG A 97 26.07 -19.90 6.92
C ARG A 97 25.19 -21.10 6.69
N GLU A 98 24.06 -21.11 7.38
CA GLU A 98 23.01 -22.09 7.17
C GLU A 98 22.46 -22.02 5.74
N PRO A 99 22.07 -23.16 5.14
CA PRO A 99 21.44 -23.20 3.83
C PRO A 99 20.17 -22.35 3.75
N GLY A 100 19.97 -21.73 2.59
CA GLY A 100 18.77 -20.92 2.30
C GLY A 100 19.07 -19.52 1.79
N PRO A 101 18.03 -18.71 1.54
CA PRO A 101 18.18 -17.34 1.05
C PRO A 101 18.53 -16.37 2.18
N TRP A 102 19.65 -15.68 2.04
CA TRP A 102 20.07 -14.62 2.94
C TRP A 102 19.88 -13.26 2.29
N LEU A 103 19.14 -12.37 2.94
CA LEU A 103 19.00 -10.98 2.53
C LEU A 103 20.22 -10.19 3.00
N ILE A 104 20.79 -9.38 2.10
CA ILE A 104 21.85 -8.42 2.40
C ILE A 104 21.31 -7.03 2.09
N PHE A 105 21.41 -6.11 3.05
CA PHE A 105 20.68 -4.84 3.02
C PHE A 105 21.38 -3.72 3.82
N PRO A 106 21.11 -2.44 3.51
CA PRO A 106 21.70 -1.31 4.23
C PRO A 106 21.04 -1.09 5.59
N ASP A 107 21.73 -0.36 6.46
CA ASP A 107 21.18 0.09 7.72
C ASP A 107 20.05 1.14 7.57
N ASN A 108 19.42 1.51 8.68
CA ASN A 108 18.33 2.47 8.68
C ASN A 108 18.76 3.89 8.27
N ASN A 109 19.98 4.31 8.63
CA ASN A 109 20.50 5.64 8.30
C ASN A 109 20.87 5.79 6.82
N SER A 110 21.07 4.66 6.14
CA SER A 110 21.51 4.57 4.75
C SER A 110 20.57 3.69 3.90
N ARG A 111 19.28 3.66 4.25
CA ARG A 111 18.26 2.75 3.68
C ARG A 111 18.19 2.68 2.13
N SER A 112 18.59 3.74 1.44
CA SER A 112 18.60 3.84 -0.03
C SER A 112 20.00 3.78 -0.65
N ALA A 113 21.04 3.56 0.17
CA ALA A 113 22.44 3.58 -0.28
C ALA A 113 22.72 2.50 -1.34
N PHE A 114 22.14 1.32 -1.20
CA PHE A 114 22.18 0.29 -2.22
C PHE A 114 20.93 -0.58 -2.20
N ARG A 115 20.65 -1.24 -3.33
CA ARG A 115 19.53 -2.18 -3.47
C ARG A 115 19.75 -3.46 -2.66
N PRO A 116 18.86 -3.83 -1.72
CA PRO A 116 18.88 -5.12 -1.06
C PRO A 116 18.81 -6.29 -2.05
N PHE A 117 19.52 -7.38 -1.77
CA PHE A 117 19.50 -8.57 -2.62
C PHE A 117 19.70 -9.85 -1.82
N ILE A 118 19.30 -10.98 -2.42
CA ILE A 118 19.41 -12.31 -1.82
C ILE A 118 20.72 -12.99 -2.24
N TRP A 119 21.49 -13.54 -1.31
CA TRP A 119 22.54 -14.53 -1.57
C TRP A 119 22.07 -15.89 -1.06
N ALA A 120 21.72 -16.79 -1.97
CA ALA A 120 21.29 -18.14 -1.62
C ALA A 120 22.49 -19.03 -1.30
N ILE A 121 22.45 -19.69 -0.15
CA ILE A 121 23.41 -20.71 0.27
C ILE A 121 22.84 -22.08 -0.07
N SER A 122 23.58 -22.85 -0.88
CA SER A 122 23.18 -24.19 -1.28
C SER A 122 23.20 -25.15 -0.09
N GLN A 123 22.22 -26.04 -0.07
CA GLN A 123 22.20 -27.11 0.92
C GLN A 123 23.25 -28.18 0.58
N PRO A 124 24.04 -28.64 1.56
CA PRO A 124 24.96 -29.76 1.35
C PRO A 124 24.21 -31.01 0.88
N TYR A 125 24.80 -31.72 -0.08
CA TYR A 125 24.20 -32.93 -0.64
C TYR A 125 23.95 -33.99 0.45
N GLY A 126 22.75 -34.57 0.48
CA GLY A 126 22.38 -35.64 1.41
C GLY A 126 21.91 -35.20 2.80
N GLN A 127 21.86 -33.89 3.10
CA GLN A 127 21.27 -33.37 4.33
C GLN A 127 19.73 -33.20 4.17
N PRO A 128 18.92 -33.55 5.18
CA PRO A 128 17.48 -33.32 5.13
C PRO A 128 17.16 -31.82 5.12
N GLN A 129 16.20 -31.40 4.28
CA GLN A 129 15.74 -30.01 4.27
C GLN A 129 15.00 -29.69 5.57
N PRO A 130 15.23 -28.51 6.19
CA PRO A 130 14.37 -28.05 7.25
C PRO A 130 12.94 -27.99 6.72
N LYS A 131 11.99 -28.56 7.48
CA LYS A 131 10.59 -28.58 7.09
C LYS A 131 9.98 -27.21 7.38
N LEU A 132 10.15 -26.29 6.44
CA LEU A 132 9.50 -24.98 6.47
C LEU A 132 8.02 -25.12 6.08
N SER A 133 7.18 -24.27 6.66
CA SER A 133 5.76 -24.15 6.33
C SER A 133 5.35 -22.69 6.30
N GLY A 134 4.13 -22.42 5.81
CA GLY A 134 3.53 -21.09 5.83
C GLY A 134 4.39 -20.02 5.17
N LEU A 135 4.50 -18.88 5.83
CA LEU A 135 5.23 -17.70 5.38
C LEU A 135 6.74 -17.97 5.26
N ARG A 136 7.34 -18.75 6.17
CA ARG A 136 8.78 -19.10 6.09
C ARG A 136 9.11 -19.87 4.82
N LEU A 137 8.26 -20.84 4.46
CA LEU A 137 8.41 -21.59 3.22
C LEU A 137 8.28 -20.65 2.03
N ALA A 138 7.23 -19.84 1.99
CA ALA A 138 6.99 -18.89 0.90
C ALA A 138 8.20 -17.96 0.67
N LEU A 139 8.75 -17.36 1.74
CA LEU A 139 9.92 -16.49 1.67
C LEU A 139 11.20 -17.19 1.19
N SER A 140 11.30 -18.51 1.36
CA SER A 140 12.45 -19.30 0.94
C SER A 140 12.47 -19.73 -0.53
N LEU A 141 11.34 -19.57 -1.24
CA LEU A 141 11.21 -20.02 -2.62
C LEU A 141 12.07 -19.18 -3.59
N ALA A 142 12.85 -19.88 -4.41
CA ALA A 142 13.82 -19.24 -5.30
C ALA A 142 13.16 -18.52 -6.47
N THR A 143 12.17 -19.14 -7.11
CA THR A 143 11.51 -18.57 -8.28
C THR A 143 10.48 -17.53 -7.86
N THR A 144 10.42 -16.42 -8.60
CA THR A 144 9.48 -15.34 -8.29
C THR A 144 8.03 -15.79 -8.42
N GLU A 145 7.70 -16.61 -9.42
CA GLU A 145 6.34 -17.08 -9.65
C GLU A 145 5.83 -17.97 -8.49
N GLU A 146 6.60 -18.99 -8.10
CA GLU A 146 6.23 -19.87 -6.98
C GLU A 146 6.17 -19.10 -5.67
N ARG A 147 7.13 -18.19 -5.44
CA ARG A 147 7.15 -17.32 -4.25
C ARG A 147 5.91 -16.44 -4.17
N TYR A 148 5.49 -15.84 -5.28
CA TYR A 148 4.30 -14.98 -5.31
C TYR A 148 3.02 -15.77 -5.07
N ALA A 149 2.90 -16.94 -5.68
CA ALA A 149 1.77 -17.84 -5.45
C ALA A 149 1.70 -18.28 -3.98
N ALA A 150 2.82 -18.68 -3.39
CA ALA A 150 2.89 -19.11 -1.99
C ALA A 150 2.64 -17.96 -1.01
N LEU A 151 3.22 -16.77 -1.24
CA LEU A 151 2.95 -15.58 -0.44
C LEU A 151 1.49 -15.15 -0.55
N SER A 152 0.87 -15.28 -1.73
CA SER A 152 -0.54 -14.95 -1.92
C SER A 152 -1.42 -15.88 -1.10
N ALA A 153 -1.14 -17.19 -1.12
CA ALA A 153 -1.85 -18.17 -0.31
C ALA A 153 -1.63 -17.94 1.19
N ALA A 154 -0.41 -17.60 1.61
CA ALA A 154 -0.10 -17.25 3.00
C ALA A 154 -0.86 -15.98 3.45
N ALA A 155 -0.98 -14.96 2.59
CA ALA A 155 -1.74 -13.76 2.89
C ALA A 155 -3.23 -14.06 3.09
N ASP A 156 -3.83 -14.89 2.23
CA ASP A 156 -5.24 -15.30 2.38
C ASP A 156 -5.46 -16.13 3.65
N HIS A 157 -4.52 -17.02 3.97
CA HIS A 157 -4.54 -17.83 5.19
C HIS A 157 -4.46 -16.95 6.45
N LEU A 158 -3.50 -16.04 6.53
CA LEU A 158 -3.34 -15.14 7.68
C LEU A 158 -4.56 -14.25 7.91
N VAL A 159 -5.20 -13.77 6.85
CA VAL A 159 -6.46 -13.00 6.95
C VAL A 159 -7.59 -13.83 7.56
N ALA A 160 -7.64 -15.13 7.28
CA ALA A 160 -8.64 -16.04 7.82
C ALA A 160 -8.29 -16.56 9.23
N HIS A 161 -7.01 -16.58 9.58
CA HIS A 161 -6.46 -17.17 10.80
C HIS A 161 -5.60 -16.16 11.59
N PRO A 162 -6.21 -15.22 12.33
CA PRO A 162 -5.49 -14.29 13.21
C PRO A 162 -4.67 -14.99 14.31
N GLU A 163 -5.01 -16.23 14.66
CA GLU A 163 -4.31 -17.03 15.66
C GLU A 163 -2.97 -17.60 15.18
N ASP A 164 -2.66 -17.50 13.89
CA ASP A 164 -1.47 -18.13 13.31
C ASP A 164 -0.17 -17.40 13.72
N ASP A 165 0.84 -18.16 14.13
CA ASP A 165 2.13 -17.64 14.59
C ASP A 165 2.91 -16.91 13.49
N ASP A 166 2.58 -17.10 12.22
CA ASP A 166 3.19 -16.36 11.10
C ASP A 166 2.91 -14.83 11.19
N TRP A 167 1.94 -14.38 12.00
CA TRP A 167 1.80 -12.96 12.34
C TRP A 167 3.03 -12.40 13.08
N PHE A 168 3.64 -13.16 13.99
CA PHE A 168 4.87 -12.76 14.67
C PHE A 168 6.04 -12.64 13.69
N LEU A 169 6.03 -13.39 12.59
CA LEU A 169 7.04 -13.25 11.54
C LEU A 169 6.84 -11.97 10.73
N LEU A 170 5.59 -11.58 10.46
CA LEU A 170 5.31 -10.28 9.85
C LEU A 170 5.77 -9.15 10.76
N GLU A 171 5.52 -9.23 12.06
CA GLU A 171 5.99 -8.25 13.05
C GLU A 171 7.52 -8.17 13.07
N ALA A 172 8.21 -9.31 12.99
CA ALA A 172 9.67 -9.32 12.87
C ALA A 172 10.16 -8.68 11.56
N ILE A 173 9.43 -8.84 10.43
CA ILE A 173 9.72 -8.13 9.19
C ILE A 173 9.51 -6.61 9.36
N VAL A 174 8.43 -6.20 10.02
CA VAL A 174 8.17 -4.78 10.34
C VAL A 174 9.29 -4.21 11.20
N GLU A 175 9.75 -4.94 12.21
CA GLU A 175 10.78 -4.48 13.15
C GLU A 175 12.16 -4.43 12.51
N ASN A 176 12.61 -5.53 11.91
CA ASN A 176 14.00 -5.70 11.48
C ASN A 176 14.26 -5.25 10.04
N LEU A 177 13.22 -5.22 9.20
CA LEU A 177 13.32 -4.89 7.78
C LEU A 177 12.43 -3.72 7.36
N GLY A 178 11.62 -3.20 8.29
CA GLY A 178 10.64 -2.17 7.98
C GLY A 178 11.25 -0.85 7.51
N HIS A 179 12.53 -0.55 7.80
CA HIS A 179 13.21 0.63 7.28
C HIS A 179 13.52 0.56 5.78
N LEU A 180 13.57 -0.65 5.21
CA LEU A 180 13.80 -0.84 3.79
C LEU A 180 12.61 -0.36 2.97
N PRO A 181 12.79 0.00 1.69
CA PRO A 181 11.67 0.28 0.81
C PRO A 181 10.73 -0.93 0.72
N LEU A 182 9.45 -0.73 0.99
CA LEU A 182 8.42 -1.77 1.03
C LEU A 182 8.32 -2.50 -0.31
N SER A 183 8.48 -1.75 -1.40
CA SER A 183 8.54 -2.32 -2.75
C SER A 183 9.69 -3.30 -2.95
N GLY A 184 10.74 -3.27 -2.13
CA GLY A 184 11.86 -4.23 -2.16
C GLY A 184 11.55 -5.58 -1.49
N LEU A 185 10.45 -5.68 -0.76
CA LEU A 185 10.05 -6.87 0.00
C LEU A 185 8.81 -7.50 -0.64
N ASP A 186 8.98 -8.71 -1.18
CA ASP A 186 7.92 -9.39 -1.94
C ASP A 186 6.65 -9.63 -1.12
N VAL A 187 6.78 -9.82 0.20
CA VAL A 187 5.61 -9.97 1.10
C VAL A 187 4.69 -8.75 1.03
N TRP A 188 5.24 -7.53 1.07
CA TRP A 188 4.43 -6.31 1.04
C TRP A 188 3.89 -6.02 -0.36
N ARG A 189 4.62 -6.37 -1.41
CA ARG A 189 4.10 -6.33 -2.79
C ARG A 189 2.87 -7.22 -2.93
N VAL A 190 2.95 -8.48 -2.48
CA VAL A 190 1.83 -9.41 -2.56
C VAL A 190 0.65 -8.95 -1.68
N PHE A 191 0.90 -8.54 -0.44
CA PHE A 191 -0.14 -8.00 0.43
C PHE A 191 -0.84 -6.79 -0.22
N SER A 192 -0.11 -5.94 -0.95
CA SER A 192 -0.66 -4.74 -1.60
C SER A 192 -1.63 -5.05 -2.73
N THR A 193 -1.65 -6.29 -3.23
CA THR A 193 -2.64 -6.75 -4.21
C THR A 193 -3.96 -7.19 -3.57
N LYS A 194 -4.03 -7.29 -2.24
CA LYS A 194 -5.15 -7.85 -1.48
C LYS A 194 -5.59 -6.87 -0.38
N PRO A 195 -6.69 -6.12 -0.58
CA PRO A 195 -7.15 -5.13 0.40
C PRO A 195 -7.35 -5.71 1.81
N ARG A 196 -7.93 -6.91 1.94
CA ARG A 196 -8.11 -7.57 3.24
C ARG A 196 -6.80 -7.90 3.96
N ALA A 197 -5.75 -8.25 3.22
CA ALA A 197 -4.43 -8.51 3.80
C ALA A 197 -3.82 -7.23 4.37
N MET A 198 -3.94 -6.11 3.64
CA MET A 198 -3.48 -4.80 4.12
C MET A 198 -4.30 -4.28 5.29
N ILE A 199 -5.62 -4.44 5.28
CA ILE A 199 -6.50 -4.05 6.40
C ILE A 199 -6.19 -4.91 7.63
N MET A 200 -6.04 -6.23 7.47
CA MET A 200 -5.72 -7.11 8.60
C MET A 200 -4.34 -6.78 9.18
N ALA A 201 -3.33 -6.54 8.34
CA ALA A 201 -2.02 -6.09 8.80
C ALA A 201 -2.09 -4.76 9.57
N LEU A 202 -2.88 -3.80 9.09
CA LEU A 202 -3.10 -2.53 9.78
C LEU A 202 -3.74 -2.68 11.17
N LEU A 203 -4.66 -3.63 11.31
CA LEU A 203 -5.43 -3.82 12.55
C LEU A 203 -4.76 -4.78 13.54
N HIS A 204 -3.98 -5.75 13.05
CA HIS A 204 -3.51 -6.86 13.87
C HIS A 204 -1.99 -6.91 14.04
N CYS A 205 -1.21 -6.57 13.02
CA CYS A 205 0.25 -6.70 13.04
C CYS A 205 0.89 -5.57 13.86
N GLU A 206 1.58 -5.93 14.93
CA GLU A 206 2.23 -4.95 15.81
C GLU A 206 3.26 -4.10 15.04
N GLY A 207 3.28 -2.80 15.34
CA GLY A 207 4.19 -1.84 14.71
C GLY A 207 3.81 -1.44 13.28
N PHE A 208 2.98 -2.21 12.56
CA PHE A 208 2.64 -1.92 11.15
C PHE A 208 1.99 -0.55 10.98
N ALA A 209 0.99 -0.24 11.80
CA ALA A 209 0.26 1.03 11.74
C ALA A 209 1.17 2.25 11.95
N GLY A 210 2.12 2.15 12.90
CA GLY A 210 3.01 3.26 13.24
C GLY A 210 4.23 3.38 12.32
N LYS A 211 4.75 2.27 11.79
CA LYS A 211 6.01 2.25 11.03
C LYS A 211 5.81 2.21 9.51
N LEU A 212 4.77 1.52 9.03
CA LEU A 212 4.62 1.21 7.61
C LEU A 212 3.40 1.83 6.96
N ALA A 213 2.27 2.00 7.66
CA ALA A 213 0.99 2.34 7.04
C ALA A 213 1.01 3.62 6.18
N GLY A 214 1.71 4.67 6.63
CA GLY A 214 1.87 5.91 5.86
C GLY A 214 2.67 5.71 4.57
N ARG A 215 3.66 4.82 4.59
CA ARG A 215 4.55 4.52 3.45
C ARG A 215 3.94 3.57 2.43
N VAL A 216 2.89 2.82 2.80
CA VAL A 216 2.23 1.88 1.88
C VAL A 216 1.78 2.59 0.60
N SER A 217 1.05 3.70 0.69
CA SER A 217 0.60 4.46 -0.49
C SER A 217 1.71 5.22 -1.20
N GLU A 218 2.82 5.50 -0.50
CA GLU A 218 3.98 6.20 -1.06
C GLU A 218 4.94 5.26 -1.80
N GLU A 219 4.98 3.97 -1.45
CA GLU A 219 6.00 3.04 -1.94
C GLU A 219 5.43 1.86 -2.73
N LEU A 220 4.14 1.53 -2.54
CA LEU A 220 3.48 0.39 -3.18
C LEU A 220 2.36 0.86 -4.12
N PRO A 221 1.98 0.04 -5.12
CA PRO A 221 0.83 0.30 -5.99
C PRO A 221 -0.49 0.00 -5.24
N TYR A 222 -0.71 0.66 -4.10
CA TYR A 222 -1.88 0.49 -3.26
C TYR A 222 -2.38 1.83 -2.72
N GLU A 223 -3.70 1.93 -2.62
CA GLU A 223 -4.37 3.06 -2.00
C GLU A 223 -5.34 2.52 -0.96
N TRP A 224 -5.29 3.06 0.26
CA TRP A 224 -6.14 2.59 1.35
C TRP A 224 -7.63 2.67 0.99
N LEU A 225 -8.02 3.66 0.19
CA LEU A 225 -9.35 3.86 -0.40
C LEU A 225 -9.86 2.68 -1.25
N LEU A 226 -9.01 1.70 -1.57
CA LEU A 226 -9.41 0.48 -2.26
C LEU A 226 -9.85 -0.64 -1.31
N GLY A 227 -9.72 -0.45 0.01
CA GLY A 227 -10.36 -1.29 1.00
C GLY A 227 -11.87 -1.06 1.02
N SER A 228 -12.65 -2.00 0.49
CA SER A 228 -14.11 -1.85 0.39
C SER A 228 -14.77 -1.87 1.77
N PRO A 229 -15.98 -1.30 1.92
CA PRO A 229 -16.76 -1.46 3.14
C PRO A 229 -16.92 -2.94 3.56
N ALA A 230 -17.07 -3.85 2.59
CA ALA A 230 -17.12 -5.30 2.84
C ALA A 230 -15.80 -5.83 3.41
N ASP A 231 -14.65 -5.40 2.87
CA ASP A 231 -13.33 -5.83 3.35
C ASP A 231 -13.11 -5.41 4.80
N TRP A 232 -13.44 -4.16 5.14
CA TRP A 232 -13.34 -3.66 6.51
C TRP A 232 -14.23 -4.42 7.46
N VAL A 233 -15.51 -4.64 7.11
CA VAL A 233 -16.44 -5.42 7.93
C VAL A 233 -15.95 -6.85 8.13
N ALA A 234 -15.48 -7.51 7.06
CA ALA A 234 -14.99 -8.87 7.12
C ALA A 234 -13.75 -9.01 8.02
N CYS A 235 -12.72 -8.17 7.83
CA CYS A 235 -11.51 -8.19 8.66
C CYS A 235 -11.82 -7.91 10.14
N VAL A 236 -12.66 -6.92 10.41
CA VAL A 236 -13.07 -6.58 11.78
C VAL A 236 -13.85 -7.71 12.42
N ARG A 237 -14.74 -8.39 11.68
CA ARG A 237 -15.51 -9.54 12.18
C ARG A 237 -14.60 -10.72 12.52
N THR A 238 -13.64 -11.03 11.66
CA THR A 238 -12.65 -12.10 11.89
C THR A 238 -11.83 -11.79 13.16
N LEU A 239 -11.30 -10.56 13.26
CA LEU A 239 -10.49 -10.16 14.41
C LEU A 239 -11.29 -10.10 15.71
N GLN A 240 -12.54 -9.61 15.67
CA GLN A 240 -13.44 -9.60 16.82
C GLN A 240 -13.71 -11.00 17.33
N SER A 241 -13.94 -11.95 16.42
CA SER A 241 -14.21 -13.35 16.79
C SER A 241 -13.00 -13.97 17.50
N PHE A 242 -11.80 -13.76 16.96
CA PHE A 242 -10.54 -14.22 17.56
C PHE A 242 -10.31 -13.59 18.95
N TRP A 243 -10.35 -12.26 19.08
CA TRP A 243 -10.11 -11.59 20.35
C TRP A 243 -11.17 -11.88 21.42
N LEU A 244 -12.42 -12.13 21.04
CA LEU A 244 -13.43 -12.62 21.97
C LEU A 244 -13.08 -14.02 22.49
N ALA A 245 -12.60 -14.92 21.62
CA ALA A 245 -12.16 -16.25 22.02
C ALA A 245 -10.95 -16.20 22.98
N GLU A 246 -10.06 -15.20 22.83
CA GLU A 246 -8.96 -14.93 23.77
C GLU A 246 -9.37 -14.16 25.05
N GLY A 247 -10.66 -13.79 25.19
CA GLY A 247 -11.14 -13.01 26.34
C GLY A 247 -10.88 -11.50 26.26
N ARG A 248 -10.38 -10.98 25.14
CA ARG A 248 -10.10 -9.56 24.89
C ARG A 248 -11.34 -8.79 24.36
N THR A 249 -12.32 -8.59 25.22
CA THR A 249 -13.64 -8.03 24.84
C THR A 249 -13.65 -6.61 24.25
N LYS A 250 -12.67 -5.76 24.56
CA LYS A 250 -12.61 -4.36 24.09
C LYS A 250 -11.46 -4.06 23.12
N GLY A 251 -10.65 -5.05 22.77
CA GLY A 251 -9.44 -4.83 21.96
C GLY A 251 -9.76 -4.19 20.61
N VAL A 252 -10.74 -4.76 19.89
CA VAL A 252 -11.06 -4.35 18.50
C VAL A 252 -11.66 -2.95 18.49
N ALA A 253 -12.56 -2.66 19.44
CA ALA A 253 -13.17 -1.35 19.59
C ALA A 253 -12.12 -0.25 19.72
N ARG A 254 -11.11 -0.48 20.58
CA ARG A 254 -10.01 0.46 20.79
C ARG A 254 -9.15 0.61 19.53
N THR A 255 -8.74 -0.51 18.93
CA THR A 255 -7.90 -0.53 17.73
C THR A 255 -8.57 0.19 16.56
N LEU A 256 -9.88 0.01 16.38
CA LEU A 256 -10.65 0.73 15.36
C LEU A 256 -10.79 2.22 15.66
N LEU A 257 -10.86 2.62 16.93
CA LEU A 257 -10.88 4.03 17.28
C LEU A 257 -9.54 4.72 17.00
N GLU A 258 -8.44 4.05 17.33
CA GLU A 258 -7.08 4.52 17.01
C GLU A 258 -6.87 4.59 15.49
N CYS A 259 -7.24 3.52 14.76
CA CYS A 259 -7.21 3.48 13.30
C CYS A 259 -8.06 4.58 12.67
N ARG A 260 -9.31 4.77 13.13
CA ARG A 260 -10.19 5.85 12.66
C ARG A 260 -9.55 7.22 12.84
N SER A 261 -8.97 7.49 14.00
CA SER A 261 -8.35 8.79 14.33
C SER A 261 -7.14 9.06 13.44
N SER A 262 -6.31 8.04 13.18
CA SER A 262 -5.17 8.14 12.28
C SER A 262 -5.61 8.37 10.82
N MET A 263 -6.60 7.60 10.37
CA MET A 263 -7.11 7.65 8.99
C MET A 263 -7.96 8.89 8.71
N GLU A 264 -8.55 9.53 9.71
CA GLU A 264 -9.29 10.78 9.54
C GLU A 264 -8.42 11.90 8.97
N ILE A 265 -7.13 11.93 9.31
CA ILE A 265 -6.18 12.92 8.79
C ILE A 265 -5.60 12.44 7.44
N ALA A 266 -5.20 11.17 7.36
CA ALA A 266 -4.45 10.67 6.21
C ALA A 266 -5.34 10.29 5.01
N GLN A 267 -6.54 9.77 5.28
CA GLN A 267 -7.44 9.12 4.30
C GLN A 267 -8.93 9.33 4.67
N PRO A 268 -9.45 10.57 4.70
CA PRO A 268 -10.82 10.86 5.14
C PRO A 268 -11.92 10.08 4.39
N GLY A 269 -11.68 9.72 3.12
CA GLY A 269 -12.61 8.90 2.33
C GLY A 269 -12.92 7.53 2.94
N LEU A 270 -12.06 6.98 3.81
CA LEU A 270 -12.23 5.66 4.43
C LEU A 270 -13.15 5.62 5.64
N LEU A 271 -13.47 6.78 6.22
CA LEU A 271 -14.19 6.83 7.48
C LEU A 271 -15.54 6.11 7.40
N LEU A 272 -16.23 6.18 6.26
CA LEU A 272 -17.50 5.46 6.08
C LEU A 272 -17.34 3.95 6.24
N ALA A 273 -16.29 3.35 5.66
CA ALA A 273 -16.04 1.92 5.76
C ALA A 273 -15.65 1.50 7.19
N ILE A 274 -14.81 2.30 7.86
CA ILE A 274 -14.42 2.05 9.26
C ILE A 274 -15.61 2.19 10.20
N ASP A 275 -16.41 3.25 10.06
CA ASP A 275 -17.59 3.52 10.88
C ASP A 275 -18.67 2.45 10.65
N LEU A 276 -18.81 1.94 9.42
CA LEU A 276 -19.69 0.82 9.11
C LEU A 276 -19.24 -0.48 9.79
N ALA A 277 -17.94 -0.81 9.72
CA ALA A 277 -17.39 -1.98 10.42
C ALA A 277 -17.57 -1.89 11.93
N ARG A 278 -17.36 -0.71 12.52
CA ARG A 278 -17.61 -0.44 13.94
C ARG A 278 -19.08 -0.63 14.32
N HIS A 279 -20.01 -0.11 13.52
CA HIS A 279 -21.44 -0.23 13.77
C HIS A 279 -21.92 -1.68 13.69
N LEU A 280 -21.54 -2.38 12.62
CA LEU A 280 -22.01 -3.74 12.33
C LEU A 280 -21.40 -4.82 13.23
N VAL A 281 -20.15 -4.65 13.67
CA VAL A 281 -19.42 -5.72 14.39
C VAL A 281 -19.26 -5.40 15.88
N VAL A 282 -18.92 -4.16 16.23
CA VAL A 282 -18.59 -3.76 17.61
C VAL A 282 -19.81 -3.19 18.35
N VAL A 283 -20.96 -3.09 17.67
CA VAL A 283 -22.21 -2.51 18.20
C VAL A 283 -21.98 -1.07 18.70
N ALA A 284 -21.25 -0.28 17.92
CA ALA A 284 -21.12 1.16 18.15
C ALA A 284 -22.38 1.89 17.63
N ASP A 285 -22.92 2.85 18.40
CA ASP A 285 -24.04 3.70 17.94
C ASP A 285 -23.52 4.80 17.01
N ASP A 286 -23.19 4.43 15.77
CA ASP A 286 -22.83 5.37 14.70
C ASP A 286 -24.07 5.73 13.88
N ARG A 287 -24.51 6.99 14.01
CA ARG A 287 -25.71 7.49 13.33
C ARG A 287 -25.58 7.48 11.80
N SER A 288 -24.39 7.74 11.27
CA SER A 288 -24.15 7.81 9.83
C SER A 288 -24.18 6.40 9.22
N ALA A 289 -23.50 5.44 9.84
CA ALA A 289 -23.53 4.04 9.42
C ALA A 289 -24.93 3.44 9.54
N LYS A 290 -25.64 3.72 10.64
CA LYS A 290 -27.04 3.30 10.83
C LYS A 290 -27.94 3.83 9.72
N THR A 291 -27.84 5.12 9.41
CA THR A 291 -28.67 5.75 8.36
C THR A 291 -28.33 5.18 6.99
N LEU A 292 -27.05 4.91 6.70
CA LEU A 292 -26.62 4.26 5.47
C LEU A 292 -27.28 2.89 5.27
N ILE A 293 -27.35 2.08 6.33
CA ILE A 293 -27.95 0.74 6.26
C ILE A 293 -29.48 0.81 6.18
N THR A 294 -30.11 1.63 7.02
CA THR A 294 -31.58 1.62 7.14
C THR A 294 -32.27 2.45 6.07
N SER A 295 -31.62 3.49 5.55
CA SER A 295 -32.25 4.48 4.67
C SER A 295 -31.24 5.17 3.73
N PRO A 296 -30.49 4.40 2.90
CA PRO A 296 -29.42 4.95 2.06
C PRO A 296 -29.92 6.02 1.07
N LYS A 297 -31.13 5.87 0.53
CA LYS A 297 -31.75 6.87 -0.38
C LYS A 297 -32.00 8.21 0.32
N SER A 298 -32.42 8.19 1.58
CA SER A 298 -32.63 9.41 2.38
C SER A 298 -31.31 10.13 2.62
N LEU A 299 -30.26 9.36 2.96
CA LEU A 299 -28.91 9.89 3.10
C LEU A 299 -28.40 10.49 1.78
N LEU A 300 -28.65 9.82 0.65
CA LEU A 300 -28.26 10.32 -0.68
C LEU A 300 -28.94 11.66 -1.00
N VAL A 301 -30.24 11.79 -0.75
CA VAL A 301 -30.99 13.06 -0.94
C VAL A 301 -30.45 14.15 -0.02
N GLN A 302 -30.13 13.83 1.23
CA GLN A 302 -29.50 14.78 2.14
C GLN A 302 -28.14 15.27 1.62
N GLN A 303 -27.30 14.37 1.10
CA GLN A 303 -26.02 14.75 0.49
C GLN A 303 -26.20 15.60 -0.78
N GLN A 304 -27.21 15.29 -1.60
CA GLN A 304 -27.56 16.08 -2.79
C GLN A 304 -27.86 17.53 -2.41
N HIS A 305 -28.67 17.73 -1.36
CA HIS A 305 -28.99 19.06 -0.85
C HIS A 305 -27.73 19.81 -0.37
N ILE A 306 -26.92 19.19 0.49
CA ILE A 306 -25.69 19.80 1.04
C ILE A 306 -24.72 20.19 -0.09
N LEU A 307 -24.55 19.34 -1.10
CA LEU A 307 -23.62 19.62 -2.20
C LEU A 307 -24.11 20.73 -3.13
N ASN A 308 -25.43 20.84 -3.35
CA ASN A 308 -26.04 21.88 -4.17
C ASN A 308 -26.20 23.23 -3.43
N GLU A 309 -25.79 23.33 -2.16
CA GLU A 309 -25.74 24.60 -1.44
C GLU A 309 -24.62 25.50 -2.00
N PRO A 310 -24.93 26.69 -2.54
CA PRO A 310 -23.93 27.53 -3.20
C PRO A 310 -22.81 28.04 -2.29
N LYS A 311 -23.00 28.01 -0.97
CA LYS A 311 -22.07 28.54 0.03
C LYS A 311 -21.46 27.41 0.83
N GLY A 312 -20.19 27.11 0.59
CA GLY A 312 -19.37 26.28 1.46
C GLY A 312 -19.40 24.78 1.18
N SER A 313 -20.05 24.31 0.10
CA SER A 313 -19.90 22.91 -0.33
C SER A 313 -18.58 22.72 -1.10
N SER A 314 -17.94 21.57 -0.89
CA SER A 314 -16.72 21.20 -1.62
C SER A 314 -16.95 21.14 -3.14
N PHE A 315 -18.17 20.82 -3.57
CA PHE A 315 -18.56 20.87 -4.98
C PHE A 315 -18.47 22.29 -5.56
N HIS A 316 -19.07 23.28 -4.91
CA HIS A 316 -19.01 24.66 -5.41
C HIS A 316 -17.63 25.29 -5.24
N THR A 317 -16.84 24.87 -4.25
CA THR A 317 -15.42 25.24 -4.13
C THR A 317 -14.63 24.74 -5.34
N LEU A 318 -14.79 23.46 -5.72
CA LEU A 318 -14.18 22.89 -6.92
C LEU A 318 -14.59 23.67 -8.19
N LEU A 319 -15.88 23.98 -8.35
CA LEU A 319 -16.36 24.67 -9.55
C LEU A 319 -15.76 26.08 -9.73
N ARG A 320 -15.36 26.74 -8.65
CA ARG A 320 -14.72 28.06 -8.66
C ARG A 320 -13.22 28.02 -8.95
N ARG A 321 -12.60 26.84 -8.96
CA ARG A 321 -11.19 26.72 -9.33
C ARG A 321 -10.99 27.15 -10.77
N ASP A 322 -9.94 27.94 -10.97
CA ASP A 322 -9.52 28.49 -12.25
C ASP A 322 -8.11 27.96 -12.56
N ASP A 323 -7.99 26.64 -12.71
CA ASP A 323 -6.77 25.97 -13.13
C ASP A 323 -6.79 25.74 -14.63
N ASP A 324 -5.64 25.94 -15.29
CA ASP A 324 -5.47 25.78 -16.73
C ASP A 324 -5.48 24.30 -17.19
N GLU A 325 -5.12 23.35 -16.30
CA GLU A 325 -5.02 21.93 -16.62
C GLU A 325 -5.85 21.05 -15.69
N TRP A 326 -6.98 20.54 -16.20
CA TRP A 326 -7.83 19.60 -15.48
C TRP A 326 -7.54 18.15 -15.88
N PRO A 327 -7.44 17.23 -14.91
CA PRO A 327 -7.28 15.81 -15.19
C PRO A 327 -8.40 15.26 -16.08
N SER A 328 -8.00 14.48 -17.10
CA SER A 328 -8.93 13.90 -18.09
C SER A 328 -8.67 12.41 -18.38
N LEU A 329 -7.83 11.75 -17.56
CA LEU A 329 -7.62 10.30 -17.63
C LEU A 329 -8.94 9.56 -17.39
N LEU A 330 -9.20 8.47 -18.14
CA LEU A 330 -10.41 7.65 -18.03
C LEU A 330 -11.73 8.41 -18.29
N LYS A 331 -11.68 9.52 -19.06
CA LYS A 331 -12.86 10.37 -19.35
C LYS A 331 -14.03 9.59 -19.95
N HIS A 332 -13.77 8.55 -20.74
CA HIS A 332 -14.82 7.79 -21.43
C HIS A 332 -15.58 6.90 -20.46
N GLU A 333 -14.88 6.24 -19.55
CA GLU A 333 -15.42 5.42 -18.47
C GLU A 333 -16.20 6.28 -17.48
N ILE A 334 -15.64 7.43 -17.08
CA ILE A 334 -16.31 8.39 -16.20
C ILE A 334 -17.60 8.88 -16.87
N ALA A 335 -17.55 9.27 -18.14
CA ALA A 335 -18.73 9.72 -18.88
C ALA A 335 -19.78 8.61 -19.00
N ALA A 336 -19.39 7.35 -19.22
CA ALA A 336 -20.31 6.22 -19.25
C ALA A 336 -21.01 6.04 -17.89
N PHE A 337 -20.28 6.12 -16.78
CA PHE A 337 -20.82 6.05 -15.43
C PHE A 337 -21.78 7.21 -15.11
N LEU A 338 -21.38 8.45 -15.43
CA LEU A 338 -22.21 9.65 -15.23
C LEU A 338 -23.53 9.61 -16.01
N ASN A 339 -23.61 8.78 -17.06
CA ASN A 339 -24.79 8.61 -17.90
C ASN A 339 -25.75 7.52 -17.42
N THR A 340 -25.44 6.81 -16.33
CA THR A 340 -26.38 5.89 -15.68
C THR A 340 -27.58 6.65 -15.09
N SER A 341 -28.75 6.00 -15.00
CA SER A 341 -29.98 6.65 -14.53
C SER A 341 -29.83 7.22 -13.11
N ALA A 342 -29.31 6.42 -12.18
CA ALA A 342 -29.14 6.82 -10.78
C ALA A 342 -28.24 8.05 -10.62
N VAL A 343 -27.14 8.13 -11.38
CA VAL A 343 -26.21 9.28 -11.33
C VAL A 343 -26.82 10.50 -12.01
N ARG A 344 -27.55 10.31 -13.11
CA ARG A 344 -28.26 11.42 -13.78
C ARG A 344 -29.28 12.05 -12.84
N GLU A 345 -30.16 11.25 -12.25
CA GLU A 345 -31.17 11.70 -11.28
C GLU A 345 -30.54 12.44 -10.09
N PHE A 346 -29.39 11.97 -9.60
CA PHE A 346 -28.65 12.66 -8.54
C PHE A 346 -28.15 14.05 -8.97
N PHE A 347 -27.71 14.22 -10.23
CA PHE A 347 -27.17 15.50 -10.69
C PHE A 347 -28.19 16.43 -11.35
N ASP A 348 -29.44 16.02 -11.53
CA ASP A 348 -30.48 16.83 -12.18
C ASP A 348 -30.73 18.20 -11.52
N PRO A 349 -30.63 18.36 -10.18
CA PRO A 349 -30.79 19.68 -9.55
C PRO A 349 -29.59 20.62 -9.69
N PHE A 350 -28.46 20.15 -10.24
CA PHE A 350 -27.22 20.92 -10.34
C PHE A 350 -27.18 21.70 -11.65
N THR A 351 -26.67 22.94 -11.61
CA THR A 351 -26.74 23.90 -12.73
C THR A 351 -25.58 23.82 -13.72
N LEU A 352 -24.73 22.79 -13.63
CA LEU A 352 -23.54 22.62 -14.46
C LEU A 352 -23.89 22.05 -15.84
N ASP A 353 -23.36 22.64 -16.92
CA ASP A 353 -23.53 22.11 -18.27
C ASP A 353 -22.94 20.69 -18.35
N ARG A 354 -23.69 19.74 -18.93
CA ARG A 354 -23.24 18.35 -19.13
C ARG A 354 -22.03 18.23 -20.07
N ARG A 355 -21.72 19.28 -20.85
CA ARG A 355 -20.54 19.35 -21.72
C ARG A 355 -19.30 19.94 -21.03
N ASP A 356 -19.43 20.37 -19.78
CA ASP A 356 -18.34 20.97 -19.03
C ASP A 356 -17.20 19.96 -18.82
N TYR A 357 -15.96 20.39 -19.02
CA TYR A 357 -14.77 19.54 -18.88
C TYR A 357 -14.53 19.11 -17.42
N LYS A 358 -15.09 19.84 -16.45
CA LYS A 358 -14.98 19.56 -15.01
C LYS A 358 -15.63 18.23 -14.61
N TRP A 359 -16.49 17.66 -15.46
CA TRP A 359 -17.15 16.38 -15.19
C TRP A 359 -16.19 15.20 -14.98
N SER A 360 -14.99 15.24 -15.55
CA SER A 360 -13.97 14.22 -15.27
C SER A 360 -13.57 14.21 -13.79
N VAL A 361 -13.26 15.38 -13.23
CA VAL A 361 -12.88 15.51 -11.81
C VAL A 361 -14.09 15.34 -10.87
N ILE A 362 -15.28 15.76 -11.28
CA ILE A 362 -16.51 15.55 -10.52
C ILE A 362 -16.85 14.06 -10.44
N GLY A 363 -16.86 13.38 -11.59
CA GLY A 363 -17.36 12.02 -11.71
C GLY A 363 -16.38 10.95 -11.24
N PHE A 364 -15.07 11.15 -11.39
CA PHE A 364 -14.06 10.14 -11.04
C PHE A 364 -14.17 9.61 -9.60
N PRO A 365 -14.12 10.44 -8.54
CA PRO A 365 -14.18 9.94 -7.16
C PRO A 365 -15.51 9.23 -6.85
N ILE A 366 -16.62 9.70 -7.43
CA ILE A 366 -17.95 9.07 -7.27
C ILE A 366 -17.94 7.68 -7.91
N TRP A 367 -17.42 7.57 -9.12
CA TRP A 367 -17.28 6.30 -9.83
C TRP A 367 -16.39 5.32 -9.05
N LEU A 368 -15.23 5.79 -8.57
CA LEU A 368 -14.31 4.98 -7.78
C LEU A 368 -14.99 4.46 -6.50
N GLY A 369 -15.62 5.34 -5.72
CA GLY A 369 -16.32 4.95 -4.49
C GLY A 369 -17.45 3.97 -4.75
N PHE A 370 -18.18 4.14 -5.86
CA PHE A 370 -19.23 3.24 -6.30
C PHE A 370 -18.69 1.85 -6.66
N GLU A 371 -17.62 1.75 -7.43
CA GLU A 371 -16.98 0.47 -7.79
C GLU A 371 -16.36 -0.22 -6.57
N VAL A 372 -15.72 0.52 -5.67
CA VAL A 372 -15.13 -0.04 -4.44
C VAL A 372 -16.22 -0.59 -3.52
N ALA A 373 -17.36 0.09 -3.39
CA ALA A 373 -18.50 -0.43 -2.62
C ALA A 373 -19.09 -1.73 -3.19
N GLN A 374 -18.83 -2.04 -4.47
CA GLN A 374 -19.22 -3.29 -5.14
C GLN A 374 -18.15 -4.38 -5.09
N ASP A 375 -17.11 -4.21 -4.27
CA ASP A 375 -16.01 -5.17 -4.15
C ASP A 375 -15.18 -5.34 -5.46
N ARG A 376 -15.11 -4.28 -6.28
CA ARG A 376 -14.36 -4.29 -7.55
C ARG A 376 -12.96 -3.67 -7.46
N SER A 377 -12.44 -3.55 -6.24
CA SER A 377 -11.11 -2.98 -5.96
C SER A 377 -9.98 -3.71 -6.68
N TYR A 378 -10.11 -5.02 -6.93
CA TYR A 378 -9.10 -5.80 -7.66
C TYR A 378 -8.81 -5.25 -9.06
N GLN A 379 -9.81 -4.67 -9.74
CA GLN A 379 -9.63 -4.11 -11.09
C GLN A 379 -8.79 -2.83 -11.08
N TRP A 380 -8.75 -2.13 -9.94
CA TRP A 380 -7.92 -0.95 -9.75
C TRP A 380 -6.50 -1.37 -9.43
N LEU A 381 -6.30 -2.31 -8.52
CA LEU A 381 -4.98 -2.82 -8.14
C LEU A 381 -4.27 -3.52 -9.31
N ALA A 382 -5.02 -4.20 -10.20
CA ALA A 382 -4.46 -4.87 -11.36
C ALA A 382 -4.02 -3.92 -12.50
N ASN A 383 -4.34 -2.62 -12.43
CA ASN A 383 -4.10 -1.68 -13.52
C ASN A 383 -3.38 -0.40 -13.05
N THR A 384 -2.12 -0.27 -13.48
CA THR A 384 -1.25 0.87 -13.15
C THR A 384 -1.82 2.22 -13.60
N GLU A 385 -2.49 2.30 -14.75
CA GLU A 385 -3.10 3.54 -15.25
C GLU A 385 -4.27 3.98 -14.35
N ARG A 386 -5.07 3.03 -13.87
CA ARG A 386 -6.17 3.30 -12.93
C ARG A 386 -5.67 3.79 -11.57
N LEU A 387 -4.61 3.20 -11.03
CA LEU A 387 -3.97 3.70 -9.80
C LEU A 387 -3.33 5.08 -9.99
N HIS A 388 -2.71 5.32 -11.15
CA HIS A 388 -2.19 6.63 -11.49
C HIS A 388 -3.31 7.68 -11.56
N ALA A 389 -4.43 7.36 -12.23
CA ALA A 389 -5.60 8.23 -12.29
C ALA A 389 -6.13 8.52 -10.88
N LEU A 390 -6.26 7.51 -10.01
CA LEU A 390 -6.70 7.69 -8.63
C LEU A 390 -5.86 8.75 -7.91
N ARG A 391 -4.53 8.60 -7.93
CA ARG A 391 -3.60 9.53 -7.28
C ARG A 391 -3.70 10.92 -7.90
N LEU A 392 -3.75 11.02 -9.24
CA LEU A 392 -3.87 12.29 -9.96
C LEU A 392 -5.13 13.06 -9.57
N TYR A 393 -6.31 12.42 -9.62
CA TYR A 393 -7.58 13.05 -9.28
C TYR A 393 -7.64 13.45 -7.80
N ARG A 394 -7.06 12.64 -6.92
CA ARG A 394 -7.01 12.93 -5.49
C ARG A 394 -6.09 14.10 -5.16
N ASP A 395 -4.92 14.17 -5.77
CA ASP A 395 -3.97 15.26 -5.54
C ASP A 395 -4.44 16.59 -6.16
N PHE A 396 -5.30 16.55 -7.19
CA PHE A 396 -5.91 17.75 -7.77
C PHE A 396 -6.83 18.50 -6.78
N ASP A 397 -7.75 17.78 -6.13
CA ASP A 397 -8.62 18.34 -5.10
C ASP A 397 -9.00 17.29 -4.04
N ARG A 398 -8.26 17.24 -2.93
CA ARG A 398 -8.45 16.24 -1.88
C ARG A 398 -9.81 16.36 -1.18
N GLU A 399 -10.27 17.59 -0.93
CA GLU A 399 -11.50 17.84 -0.18
C GLU A 399 -12.73 17.37 -0.96
N TRP A 400 -12.81 17.74 -2.25
CA TRP A 400 -13.83 17.23 -3.14
C TRP A 400 -13.70 15.72 -3.30
N PHE A 401 -12.50 15.21 -3.55
CA PHE A 401 -12.28 13.80 -3.79
C PHE A 401 -12.83 12.92 -2.66
N ASP A 402 -12.46 13.20 -1.41
CA ASP A 402 -12.90 12.41 -0.26
C ASP A 402 -14.42 12.51 -0.06
N THR A 403 -15.01 13.69 -0.30
CA THR A 403 -16.46 13.89 -0.21
C THR A 403 -17.21 13.10 -1.27
N ALA A 404 -16.78 13.21 -2.51
CA ALA A 404 -17.39 12.57 -3.67
C ALA A 404 -17.15 11.06 -3.68
N TYR A 405 -16.02 10.58 -3.16
CA TYR A 405 -15.75 9.17 -2.96
C TYR A 405 -16.75 8.53 -2.00
N ARG A 406 -17.00 9.16 -0.84
CA ARG A 406 -18.04 8.71 0.10
C ARG A 406 -19.43 8.75 -0.52
N LEU A 407 -19.73 9.78 -1.33
CA LEU A 407 -20.99 9.86 -2.08
C LEU A 407 -21.15 8.67 -3.03
N GLY A 408 -20.09 8.27 -3.74
CA GLY A 408 -20.09 7.08 -4.60
C GLY A 408 -20.46 5.80 -3.85
N GLN A 409 -19.91 5.63 -2.63
CA GLN A 409 -20.28 4.51 -1.77
C GLN A 409 -21.76 4.57 -1.37
N ILE A 410 -22.26 5.72 -0.88
CA ILE A 410 -23.67 5.92 -0.52
C ILE A 410 -24.59 5.62 -1.70
N LEU A 411 -24.21 6.05 -2.90
CA LEU A 411 -24.95 5.78 -4.14
C LEU A 411 -25.05 4.26 -4.39
N ALA A 412 -23.95 3.51 -4.25
CA ALA A 412 -23.95 2.05 -4.41
C ALA A 412 -24.87 1.34 -3.40
N PHE A 413 -24.92 1.82 -2.15
CA PHE A 413 -25.87 1.35 -1.15
C PHE A 413 -27.32 1.68 -1.52
N SER A 414 -27.57 2.85 -2.10
CA SER A 414 -28.92 3.30 -2.47
C SER A 414 -29.52 2.55 -3.67
N THR A 415 -28.65 1.97 -4.52
CA THR A 415 -29.02 1.18 -5.70
C THR A 415 -28.94 -0.33 -5.44
N ASP A 416 -28.84 -0.76 -4.18
CA ASP A 416 -28.68 -2.16 -3.76
C ASP A 416 -27.54 -2.89 -4.49
N SER A 417 -26.52 -2.14 -4.91
CA SER A 417 -25.38 -2.65 -5.67
C SER A 417 -24.19 -2.96 -4.76
N ALA A 418 -24.13 -2.31 -3.59
CA ALA A 418 -23.06 -2.51 -2.62
C ALA A 418 -23.05 -3.92 -2.02
N VAL A 419 -21.85 -4.41 -1.69
CA VAL A 419 -21.63 -5.70 -1.04
C VAL A 419 -21.36 -5.49 0.45
N LEU A 420 -22.03 -6.28 1.30
CA LEU A 420 -21.81 -6.38 2.75
C LEU A 420 -21.94 -7.84 3.17
N ASN A 421 -20.89 -8.65 2.93
CA ASN A 421 -20.87 -10.04 3.40
C ASN A 421 -20.21 -10.10 4.79
#